data_AF-A0A954YBX4-F1
#
_entry.id   AF-A0A954YBX4-F1
#
_cell.length_a   1.000
_cell.length_b   1.000
_cell.length_c   1.000
_cell.angle_alpha   90.00
_cell.angle_beta   90.00
_cell.angle_gamma   90.00
#
_symmetry.space_group_name_H-M   'P 1'
#
loop_
_entity.id
_entity.type
_entity.pdbx_description
1 polymer ?
#
loop_
_entity_poly.entity_id
_entity_poly.type
_entity_poly.pdbx_seq_one_letter_code
_entity_poly.pdbx_strand_id
1 'polypeptide(L)'
;MTFKRFLATGTVAFSCAALMTNVARGEDCNNNGINDTTEIAFLGVPDCNHNGRPDECDLADGTSIDIHGDGVPDECQEDCNLNGVPDETDIAAGTSSDCNRNGVPDECDIATGTSQDCAGDGVPDECERDCNLNGIADSCDILNGFSEDVNQNGNPDECEARRFRVIDPGTIADRQTFGFGINDFGDICGESAFSGTPGVVGGPGAIPYLFHGFLYDFDMNALTDMGAVEGVPLCSSLGCESAGIDINNFGEVCGQTTGPAGYTPILWMPAPRAGIPAGFNELPILEGSHSSIAEAMNDNLELAGQALDIGFRAVRWTWDGGAWNVEDLGTLRTANDLYSYAYGINAHGEIVGTAYADTNLWHAFLWLPAPAYGMSAGMHDLTPVIGAQAAATAINDNGEIAGLSESGGAFVWLPEAAHGLPAGFTFLPNQDVITPTGVNNALQVVGGGISIGLDGPYPGVWLWEPEFGWARLNDLLPSGSPWDLRGAGVTRINNAGQIVGDALKTDETDINGFVATRAFLLVDADCPGDIDYDGFVGLADLASMLASFGQCDTGAGFNHFADADHSGCVDLADLAALLSQFGEDCR
;
A
#
# COMPACT_ATOMS: atom_id res chain seq x y z
N MET A 1 61.54 79.91 -26.44
CA MET A 1 60.38 79.07 -26.07
C MET A 1 60.59 77.71 -26.70
N THR A 2 60.49 76.66 -25.89
CA THR A 2 59.99 75.33 -26.24
C THR A 2 60.66 74.61 -27.43
N PHE A 3 61.44 73.59 -27.07
CA PHE A 3 62.42 72.87 -27.90
C PHE A 3 61.80 71.75 -28.75
N LYS A 4 62.13 71.77 -30.07
CA LYS A 4 62.62 70.68 -30.96
C LYS A 4 61.77 69.39 -31.12
N ARG A 5 61.65 68.73 -32.29
CA ARG A 5 62.17 68.89 -33.67
C ARG A 5 61.48 67.85 -34.60
N PHE A 6 61.17 68.29 -35.83
CA PHE A 6 61.42 67.66 -37.15
C PHE A 6 61.17 66.14 -37.39
N LEU A 7 60.14 65.89 -38.23
CA LEU A 7 60.16 65.14 -39.52
C LEU A 7 61.42 64.34 -39.88
N ALA A 8 61.27 63.06 -40.25
CA ALA A 8 61.11 62.65 -41.65
C ALA A 8 61.02 61.12 -41.86
N THR A 9 60.30 60.76 -42.93
CA THR A 9 60.34 59.52 -43.73
C THR A 9 59.82 58.22 -43.13
N GLY A 10 58.92 57.57 -43.87
CA GLY A 10 58.66 56.15 -43.68
C GLY A 10 57.25 55.72 -44.03
N THR A 11 56.89 55.77 -45.31
CA THR A 11 55.92 54.83 -45.88
C THR A 11 56.14 53.42 -45.36
N VAL A 12 55.14 52.85 -44.70
CA VAL A 12 54.78 51.45 -44.91
C VAL A 12 53.27 51.40 -45.11
N ALA A 13 52.87 51.58 -46.37
CA ALA A 13 51.69 50.90 -46.84
C ALA A 13 52.03 49.40 -46.78
N PHE A 14 51.51 48.68 -45.78
CA PHE A 14 51.28 47.26 -45.99
C PHE A 14 49.99 47.15 -46.79
N SER A 15 50.21 46.96 -48.08
CA SER A 15 49.20 46.65 -49.05
C SER A 15 48.44 45.39 -48.62
N CYS A 16 47.18 45.33 -49.03
CA CYS A 16 46.28 44.17 -48.98
C CYS A 16 46.75 43.01 -49.87
N ALA A 17 48.04 42.66 -49.87
CA ALA A 17 48.62 41.55 -50.60
C ALA A 17 49.95 41.12 -49.96
N ALA A 18 50.04 39.82 -49.63
CA ALA A 18 51.18 39.09 -49.09
C ALA A 18 51.27 38.92 -47.55
N LEU A 19 50.23 38.34 -46.95
CA LEU A 19 50.40 37.23 -45.99
C LEU A 19 49.68 35.99 -46.55
N MET A 20 49.91 35.72 -47.84
CA MET A 20 49.94 34.34 -48.31
C MET A 20 51.26 33.76 -47.79
N THR A 21 51.36 33.54 -46.48
CA THR A 21 52.33 32.59 -45.98
C THR A 21 51.95 31.25 -46.60
N ASN A 22 52.93 30.53 -47.14
CA ASN A 22 52.78 29.09 -47.36
C ASN A 22 52.49 28.49 -45.98
N VAL A 23 51.22 28.50 -45.54
CA VAL A 23 50.82 27.74 -44.38
C VAL A 23 50.99 26.29 -44.80
N ALA A 24 51.82 25.57 -44.06
CA ALA A 24 52.11 24.18 -44.40
C ALA A 24 50.81 23.38 -44.38
N ARG A 25 50.68 22.36 -45.24
CA ARG A 25 49.56 21.42 -45.15
C ARG A 25 49.58 20.79 -43.75
N GLY A 26 48.58 21.12 -42.93
CA GLY A 26 48.46 20.68 -41.53
C GLY A 26 48.53 21.79 -40.49
N GLU A 27 48.67 23.06 -40.89
CA GLU A 27 48.76 24.22 -39.99
C GLU A 27 47.59 25.22 -40.14
N ASP A 28 46.68 25.00 -41.10
CA ASP A 28 45.44 25.76 -41.36
C ASP A 28 44.38 24.73 -41.74
N CYS A 29 43.59 24.31 -40.77
CA CYS A 29 42.67 23.19 -40.88
C CYS A 29 41.39 23.54 -41.65
N ASN A 30 40.90 24.78 -41.52
CA ASN A 30 39.69 25.27 -42.20
C ASN A 30 39.96 25.93 -43.57
N ASN A 31 41.24 26.07 -43.94
CA ASN A 31 41.75 26.68 -45.18
C ASN A 31 41.30 28.13 -45.38
N ASN A 32 41.13 28.89 -44.29
CA ASN A 32 40.73 30.29 -44.36
C ASN A 32 41.91 31.26 -44.60
N GLY A 33 43.14 30.73 -44.61
CA GLY A 33 44.37 31.49 -44.87
C GLY A 33 45.04 32.04 -43.61
N ILE A 34 44.58 31.65 -42.42
CA ILE A 34 45.17 31.95 -41.11
C ILE A 34 45.60 30.61 -40.49
N ASN A 35 46.78 30.55 -39.87
CA ASN A 35 47.21 29.31 -39.20
C ASN A 35 46.44 29.14 -37.88
N ASP A 36 46.04 27.91 -37.58
CA ASP A 36 45.30 27.44 -36.40
C ASP A 36 45.75 28.12 -35.09
N THR A 37 47.06 28.14 -34.82
CA THR A 37 47.64 28.76 -33.61
C THR A 37 47.44 30.28 -33.55
N THR A 38 47.38 30.94 -34.71
CA THR A 38 47.08 32.37 -34.83
C THR A 38 45.60 32.65 -34.61
N GLU A 39 44.72 31.73 -35.02
CA GLU A 39 43.28 31.85 -34.81
C GLU A 39 42.92 31.75 -33.32
N ILE A 40 43.49 30.76 -32.63
CA ILE A 40 43.32 30.59 -31.18
C ILE A 40 43.85 31.82 -30.42
N ALA A 41 45.08 32.26 -30.74
CA ALA A 41 45.75 33.32 -29.97
C ALA A 41 45.22 34.74 -30.22
N PHE A 42 44.69 35.04 -31.42
CA PHE A 42 44.32 36.41 -31.80
C PHE A 42 42.86 36.59 -32.21
N LEU A 43 42.18 35.52 -32.62
CA LEU A 43 40.77 35.55 -33.00
C LEU A 43 39.87 34.93 -31.93
N GLY A 44 40.46 34.29 -30.91
CA GLY A 44 39.72 33.71 -29.78
C GLY A 44 38.89 32.50 -30.19
N VAL A 45 39.37 31.74 -31.18
CA VAL A 45 38.76 30.46 -31.55
C VAL A 45 39.00 29.46 -30.41
N PRO A 46 37.98 28.70 -29.97
CA PRO A 46 38.13 27.69 -28.92
C PRO A 46 39.15 26.59 -29.28
N ASP A 47 39.98 26.21 -28.31
CA ASP A 47 40.94 25.08 -28.32
C ASP A 47 40.99 24.56 -26.88
N CYS A 48 40.02 23.71 -26.52
CA CYS A 48 39.80 23.33 -25.13
C CYS A 48 40.79 22.26 -24.64
N ASN A 49 41.22 21.35 -25.52
CA ASN A 49 42.22 20.34 -25.23
C ASN A 49 43.66 20.90 -25.28
N HIS A 50 43.81 22.18 -25.65
CA HIS A 50 45.05 22.94 -25.71
C HIS A 50 46.13 22.29 -26.59
N ASN A 51 45.72 21.59 -27.65
CA ASN A 51 46.64 20.90 -28.55
C ASN A 51 47.19 21.85 -29.64
N GLY A 52 46.73 23.11 -29.68
CA GLY A 52 47.11 24.13 -30.64
C GLY A 52 46.28 24.10 -31.93
N ARG A 53 45.13 23.44 -31.93
CA ARG A 53 44.20 23.29 -33.04
C ARG A 53 42.78 23.68 -32.61
N PRO A 54 42.03 24.43 -33.44
CA PRO A 54 40.65 24.78 -33.13
C PRO A 54 39.73 23.57 -32.90
N ASP A 55 38.81 23.69 -31.94
CA ASP A 55 37.81 22.67 -31.64
C ASP A 55 36.99 22.27 -32.88
N GLU A 56 36.61 23.23 -33.73
CA GLU A 56 35.88 22.97 -34.99
C GLU A 56 36.64 22.01 -35.92
N CYS A 57 37.96 22.03 -35.87
CA CYS A 57 38.82 21.20 -36.68
C CYS A 57 39.07 19.84 -36.03
N ASP A 58 39.11 19.78 -34.70
CA ASP A 58 39.20 18.52 -33.98
C ASP A 58 37.93 17.67 -34.11
N LEU A 59 36.75 18.31 -34.10
CA LEU A 59 35.49 17.66 -34.44
C LEU A 59 35.45 17.18 -35.90
N ALA A 60 35.93 18.01 -36.84
CA ALA A 60 35.93 17.66 -38.26
C ALA A 60 36.84 16.46 -38.59
N ASP A 61 37.96 16.32 -37.88
CA ASP A 61 38.91 15.22 -38.05
C ASP A 61 38.61 14.01 -37.16
N GLY A 62 37.64 14.12 -36.25
CA GLY A 62 37.28 13.08 -35.28
C GLY A 62 38.37 12.82 -34.25
N THR A 63 39.22 13.81 -33.97
CA THR A 63 40.21 13.77 -32.89
C THR A 63 39.61 14.11 -31.53
N SER A 64 38.47 14.81 -31.53
CA SER A 64 37.60 14.98 -30.37
C SER A 64 36.21 14.42 -30.64
N ILE A 65 35.53 13.96 -29.59
CA ILE A 65 34.19 13.38 -29.65
C ILE A 65 33.18 14.49 -29.35
N ASP A 66 32.07 14.52 -30.10
CA ASP A 66 30.87 15.32 -29.83
C ASP A 66 29.69 14.36 -30.00
N ILE A 67 29.33 13.69 -28.91
CA ILE A 67 28.32 12.63 -28.95
C ILE A 67 26.90 13.20 -29.13
N HIS A 68 26.69 14.50 -28.88
CA HIS A 68 25.39 15.17 -28.89
C HIS A 68 25.15 16.04 -30.13
N GLY A 69 26.18 16.33 -30.92
CA GLY A 69 26.13 17.09 -32.16
C GLY A 69 25.87 18.58 -31.95
N ASP A 70 26.23 19.14 -30.80
CA ASP A 70 26.02 20.56 -30.47
C ASP A 70 27.17 21.46 -30.96
N GLY A 71 28.25 20.85 -31.47
CA GLY A 71 29.42 21.55 -31.99
C GLY A 71 30.45 21.95 -30.93
N VAL A 72 30.30 21.45 -29.70
CA VAL A 72 31.28 21.58 -28.61
C VAL A 72 31.84 20.19 -28.30
N PRO A 73 33.15 19.96 -28.36
CA PRO A 73 33.71 18.67 -27.97
C PRO A 73 33.36 18.28 -26.53
N ASP A 74 33.07 17.00 -26.28
CA ASP A 74 32.69 16.47 -24.96
C ASP A 74 33.77 16.78 -23.89
N GLU A 75 35.05 16.78 -24.27
CA GLU A 75 36.18 17.15 -23.42
C GLU A 75 36.24 18.64 -23.03
N CYS A 76 35.43 19.48 -23.68
CA CYS A 76 35.23 20.89 -23.33
C CYS A 76 33.99 21.10 -22.44
N GLN A 77 33.18 20.07 -22.22
CA GLN A 77 31.99 20.12 -21.40
C GLN A 77 32.36 19.80 -19.94
N GLU A 78 31.51 20.21 -18.99
CA GLU A 78 31.75 19.89 -17.58
C GLU A 78 31.51 18.39 -17.36
N ASP A 79 32.51 17.73 -16.77
CA ASP A 79 32.51 16.33 -16.35
C ASP A 79 33.06 16.33 -14.93
N CYS A 80 32.16 16.52 -13.98
CA CYS A 80 32.52 16.74 -12.59
C CYS A 80 32.98 15.44 -11.90
N ASN A 81 32.46 14.29 -12.33
CA ASN A 81 32.78 12.97 -11.78
C ASN A 81 33.97 12.29 -12.47
N LEU A 82 34.48 12.90 -13.55
CA LEU A 82 35.65 12.50 -14.34
C LEU A 82 35.50 11.10 -14.95
N ASN A 83 34.28 10.71 -15.32
CA ASN A 83 34.00 9.41 -15.91
C ASN A 83 34.18 9.41 -17.45
N GLY A 84 34.43 10.57 -18.07
CA GLY A 84 34.58 10.77 -19.50
C GLY A 84 33.27 10.96 -20.26
N VAL A 85 32.16 11.18 -19.55
CA VAL A 85 30.83 11.53 -20.05
C VAL A 85 30.47 12.89 -19.44
N PRO A 86 30.00 13.85 -20.24
CA PRO A 86 29.57 15.15 -19.71
C PRO A 86 28.40 15.04 -18.74
N ASP A 87 28.35 15.97 -17.78
CA ASP A 87 27.34 16.03 -16.72
C ASP A 87 25.90 16.00 -17.27
N GLU A 88 25.61 16.83 -18.28
CA GLU A 88 24.28 16.91 -18.91
C GLU A 88 23.88 15.58 -19.56
N THR A 89 24.85 14.84 -20.09
CA THR A 89 24.66 13.52 -20.68
C THR A 89 24.36 12.48 -19.62
N ASP A 90 25.09 12.53 -18.50
CA ASP A 90 24.90 11.61 -17.40
C ASP A 90 23.50 11.75 -16.80
N ILE A 91 23.05 12.99 -16.63
CA ILE A 91 21.70 13.32 -16.16
C ILE A 91 20.64 12.87 -17.19
N ALA A 92 20.83 13.19 -18.47
CA ALA A 92 19.86 12.83 -19.52
C ALA A 92 19.76 11.32 -19.77
N ALA A 93 20.86 10.58 -19.58
CA ALA A 93 20.89 9.13 -19.68
C ALA A 93 20.39 8.42 -18.40
N GLY A 94 20.23 9.17 -17.30
CA GLY A 94 19.90 8.62 -15.98
C GLY A 94 21.03 7.80 -15.37
N THR A 95 22.28 8.00 -15.82
CA THR A 95 23.48 7.42 -15.19
C THR A 95 23.88 8.21 -13.94
N SER A 96 23.52 9.49 -13.86
CA SER A 96 23.59 10.32 -12.65
C SER A 96 22.25 11.03 -12.40
N SER A 97 21.96 11.33 -11.13
CA SER A 97 20.78 12.06 -10.70
C SER A 97 21.08 13.57 -10.61
N ASP A 98 20.08 14.41 -10.90
CA ASP A 98 20.10 15.86 -10.68
C ASP A 98 18.73 16.27 -10.12
N CYS A 99 18.64 16.23 -8.80
CA CYS A 99 17.37 16.37 -8.10
C CYS A 99 16.94 17.84 -7.96
N ASN A 100 17.89 18.76 -7.77
CA ASN A 100 17.64 20.20 -7.66
C ASN A 100 17.53 20.90 -9.04
N ARG A 101 17.86 20.18 -10.12
CA ARG A 101 17.78 20.59 -11.54
C ARG A 101 18.67 21.77 -11.87
N ASN A 102 19.85 21.84 -11.25
CA ASN A 102 20.82 22.89 -11.49
C ASN A 102 21.77 22.56 -12.66
N GLY A 103 21.70 21.35 -13.22
CA GLY A 103 22.54 20.87 -14.31
C GLY A 103 23.86 20.23 -13.87
N VAL A 104 24.08 20.06 -12.56
CA VAL A 104 25.22 19.38 -11.95
C VAL A 104 24.73 18.09 -11.29
N PRO A 105 25.39 16.94 -11.50
CA PRO A 105 25.06 15.70 -10.83
C PRO A 105 25.10 15.81 -9.30
N ASP A 106 24.16 15.16 -8.62
CA ASP A 106 24.03 15.15 -7.15
C ASP A 106 25.35 14.80 -6.44
N GLU A 107 26.06 13.79 -6.93
CA GLU A 107 27.36 13.35 -6.40
C GLU A 107 28.45 14.44 -6.45
N CYS A 108 28.34 15.35 -7.42
CA CYS A 108 29.25 16.48 -7.58
C CYS A 108 28.81 17.69 -6.75
N ASP A 109 27.52 17.90 -6.61
CA ASP A 109 26.99 18.91 -5.68
C ASP A 109 27.40 18.61 -4.23
N ILE A 110 27.33 17.35 -3.83
CA ILE A 110 27.79 16.87 -2.52
C ILE A 110 29.32 17.02 -2.41
N ALA A 111 30.08 16.59 -3.43
CA ALA A 111 31.54 16.65 -3.39
C ALA A 111 32.11 18.08 -3.32
N THR A 112 31.43 19.04 -3.97
CA THR A 112 31.83 20.45 -3.97
C THR A 112 31.23 21.24 -2.80
N GLY A 113 30.26 20.65 -2.08
CA GLY A 113 29.59 21.24 -0.92
C GLY A 113 28.57 22.32 -1.28
N THR A 114 28.07 22.33 -2.52
CA THR A 114 26.92 23.14 -2.94
C THR A 114 25.62 22.57 -2.38
N SER A 115 25.54 21.25 -2.19
CA SER A 115 24.47 20.59 -1.44
C SER A 115 25.03 19.85 -0.21
N GLN A 116 24.18 19.69 0.80
CA GLN A 116 24.51 18.93 2.01
C GLN A 116 24.07 17.48 1.86
N ASP A 117 24.81 16.56 2.48
CA ASP A 117 24.49 15.14 2.61
C ASP A 117 24.89 14.76 4.04
N CYS A 118 23.98 15.01 4.96
CA CYS A 118 24.22 14.79 6.39
C CYS A 118 24.33 13.29 6.73
N ALA A 119 23.60 12.45 5.99
CA ALA A 119 23.43 11.02 6.23
C ALA A 119 24.56 10.20 5.59
N GLY A 120 25.24 10.77 4.60
CA GLY A 120 26.31 10.17 3.84
C GLY A 120 25.82 9.07 2.90
N ASP A 121 24.57 9.15 2.44
CA ASP A 121 23.96 8.12 1.59
C ASP A 121 24.07 8.43 0.08
N GLY A 122 24.60 9.61 -0.26
CA GLY A 122 24.80 10.07 -1.63
C GLY A 122 23.59 10.78 -2.25
N VAL A 123 22.53 11.05 -1.48
CA VAL A 123 21.40 11.88 -1.88
C VAL A 123 21.51 13.25 -1.20
N PRO A 124 21.36 14.38 -1.94
CA PRO A 124 21.37 15.69 -1.32
C PRO A 124 20.18 15.90 -0.36
N ASP A 125 20.42 16.48 0.83
CA ASP A 125 19.39 16.74 1.86
C ASP A 125 18.15 17.48 1.29
N GLU A 126 18.34 18.40 0.34
CA GLU A 126 17.25 19.16 -0.29
C GLU A 126 16.33 18.32 -1.21
N CYS A 127 16.75 17.09 -1.47
CA CYS A 127 16.09 16.11 -2.33
C CYS A 127 15.56 14.92 -1.55
N GLU A 128 15.84 14.90 -0.26
CA GLU A 128 15.26 13.98 0.69
C GLU A 128 13.92 14.50 1.21
N ARG A 129 13.19 13.60 1.88
CA ARG A 129 11.94 13.96 2.53
C ARG A 129 12.24 14.80 3.77
N ASP A 130 11.48 15.87 3.95
CA ASP A 130 11.39 16.67 5.19
C ASP A 130 9.91 16.69 5.57
N CYS A 131 9.53 15.75 6.43
CA CYS A 131 8.14 15.50 6.78
C CYS A 131 7.59 16.49 7.82
N ASN A 132 8.42 16.95 8.76
CA ASN A 132 8.05 17.91 9.79
C ASN A 132 8.17 19.37 9.30
N LEU A 133 8.67 19.57 8.08
CA LEU A 133 8.87 20.84 7.38
C LEU A 133 9.73 21.83 8.16
N ASN A 134 10.69 21.32 8.94
CA ASN A 134 11.58 22.14 9.75
C ASN A 134 12.80 22.65 8.95
N GLY A 135 12.96 22.19 7.69
CA GLY A 135 14.05 22.51 6.79
C GLY A 135 15.29 21.62 6.94
N ILE A 136 15.16 20.49 7.62
CA ILE A 136 16.17 19.44 7.83
C ILE A 136 15.57 18.15 7.28
N ALA A 137 16.34 17.39 6.51
CA ALA A 137 15.85 16.12 5.99
C ALA A 137 15.64 15.09 7.12
N ASP A 138 14.68 14.20 6.92
CA ASP A 138 14.27 13.16 7.86
C ASP A 138 15.47 12.32 8.35
N SER A 139 16.35 11.94 7.41
CA SER A 139 17.58 11.18 7.68
C SER A 139 18.53 11.94 8.63
N CYS A 140 18.65 13.26 8.45
CA CYS A 140 19.45 14.15 9.27
C CYS A 140 18.84 14.33 10.66
N ASP A 141 17.52 14.45 10.73
CA ASP A 141 16.80 14.66 11.98
C ASP A 141 16.95 13.45 12.90
N ILE A 142 16.86 12.23 12.36
CA ILE A 142 17.13 10.98 13.08
C ILE A 142 18.60 10.92 13.54
N LEU A 143 19.55 11.16 12.62
CA LEU A 143 20.98 11.06 12.91
C LEU A 143 21.42 12.01 14.03
N ASN A 144 20.86 13.21 14.06
CA ASN A 144 21.18 14.25 15.04
C ASN A 144 20.31 14.18 16.31
N GLY A 145 19.33 13.29 16.36
CA GLY A 145 18.40 13.12 17.48
C GLY A 145 17.43 14.29 17.66
N PHE A 146 17.11 15.00 16.58
CA PHE A 146 16.02 15.98 16.55
C PHE A 146 14.67 15.31 16.42
N SER A 147 14.63 14.13 15.79
CA SER A 147 13.46 13.27 15.72
C SER A 147 13.81 11.87 16.24
N GLU A 148 12.82 11.22 16.85
CA GLU A 148 12.95 9.82 17.28
C GLU A 148 12.71 8.89 16.08
N ASP A 149 13.42 7.77 16.04
CA ASP A 149 13.16 6.62 15.16
C ASP A 149 13.27 5.37 16.04
N VAL A 150 12.21 5.14 16.84
CA VAL A 150 12.21 4.10 17.87
C VAL A 150 12.26 2.69 17.25
N ASN A 151 11.66 2.49 16.08
CA ASN A 151 11.62 1.20 15.39
C ASN A 151 12.82 0.97 14.44
N GLN A 152 13.66 1.99 14.20
CA GLN A 152 14.85 1.98 13.36
C GLN A 152 14.55 1.66 11.88
N ASN A 153 13.40 2.11 11.39
CA ASN A 153 12.98 1.89 10.00
C ASN A 153 13.49 2.98 9.03
N GLY A 154 14.11 4.04 9.54
CA GLY A 154 14.65 5.16 8.76
C GLY A 154 13.65 6.28 8.46
N ASN A 155 12.40 6.19 8.92
CA ASN A 155 11.43 7.27 8.93
C ASN A 155 11.32 7.83 10.37
N PRO A 156 11.28 9.16 10.54
CA PRO A 156 11.06 9.76 11.85
C PRO A 156 9.69 9.36 12.40
N ASP A 157 9.61 9.05 13.69
CA ASP A 157 8.36 8.67 14.37
C ASP A 157 7.27 9.73 14.23
N GLU A 158 7.62 11.03 14.20
CA GLU A 158 6.65 12.12 13.98
C GLU A 158 6.09 12.17 12.54
N CYS A 159 6.67 11.35 11.67
CA CYS A 159 6.38 11.23 10.26
C CYS A 159 5.92 9.84 9.87
N GLU A 160 5.92 8.94 10.84
CA GLU A 160 5.09 7.76 10.85
C GLU A 160 3.71 8.21 11.29
N ALA A 161 2.75 8.11 10.37
CA ALA A 161 1.39 8.57 10.64
C ALA A 161 0.75 7.82 11.82
N ARG A 162 1.20 6.58 12.10
CA ARG A 162 0.56 5.67 13.05
C ARG A 162 1.56 4.69 13.65
N ARG A 163 1.65 4.68 14.97
CA ARG A 163 2.07 3.49 15.72
C ARG A 163 0.85 2.63 15.96
N PHE A 164 0.97 1.32 15.79
CA PHE A 164 -0.14 0.41 16.10
C PHE A 164 0.07 -0.30 17.43
N ARG A 165 -1.00 -0.40 18.20
CA ARG A 165 -1.11 -1.35 19.32
C ARG A 165 -1.81 -2.61 18.79
N VAL A 166 -1.35 -3.77 19.25
CA VAL A 166 -1.95 -5.06 18.86
C VAL A 166 -2.86 -5.58 19.96
N ILE A 167 -4.14 -5.76 19.64
CA ILE A 167 -5.11 -6.47 20.48
C ILE A 167 -5.18 -7.92 20.00
N ASP A 168 -5.12 -8.85 20.95
CA ASP A 168 -5.30 -10.28 20.73
C ASP A 168 -6.77 -10.62 21.03
N PRO A 169 -7.61 -10.97 20.03
CA PRO A 169 -8.98 -11.41 20.24
C PRO A 169 -9.08 -12.69 21.08
N GLY A 170 -7.96 -13.38 21.29
CA GLY A 170 -7.91 -14.68 21.93
C GLY A 170 -8.34 -15.77 20.97
N THR A 171 -8.56 -16.97 21.52
CA THR A 171 -8.79 -18.16 20.70
C THR A 171 -9.83 -19.09 21.32
N ILE A 172 -10.44 -19.93 20.49
CA ILE A 172 -11.27 -21.01 20.99
C ILE A 172 -10.37 -22.18 21.40
N ALA A 173 -10.46 -22.56 22.67
CA ALA A 173 -9.76 -23.72 23.25
C ALA A 173 -8.21 -23.67 23.09
N ASP A 174 -7.62 -22.49 23.21
CA ASP A 174 -6.17 -22.24 23.18
C ASP A 174 -5.46 -22.66 21.87
N ARG A 175 -6.18 -22.73 20.74
CA ARG A 175 -5.62 -23.14 19.43
C ARG A 175 -5.54 -21.98 18.43
N GLN A 176 -5.13 -22.24 17.19
CA GLN A 176 -4.96 -21.19 16.17
C GLN A 176 -6.28 -20.45 15.87
N THR A 177 -6.17 -19.16 15.55
CA THR A 177 -7.28 -18.28 15.20
C THR A 177 -6.87 -17.39 14.03
N PHE A 178 -7.80 -17.09 13.13
CA PHE A 178 -7.59 -16.32 11.91
C PHE A 178 -8.73 -15.29 11.77
N GLY A 179 -8.40 -14.00 11.70
CA GLY A 179 -9.38 -12.93 11.52
C GLY A 179 -9.59 -12.61 10.05
N PHE A 180 -10.85 -12.49 9.61
CA PHE A 180 -11.20 -12.29 8.19
C PHE A 180 -12.01 -11.03 7.92
N GLY A 181 -12.83 -10.59 8.88
CA GLY A 181 -13.70 -9.41 8.74
C GLY A 181 -13.70 -8.57 10.01
N ILE A 182 -13.93 -7.27 9.84
CA ILE A 182 -14.03 -6.27 10.92
C ILE A 182 -15.16 -5.29 10.59
N ASN A 183 -15.97 -4.91 11.57
CA ASN A 183 -16.98 -3.87 11.42
C ASN A 183 -16.47 -2.51 11.92
N ASP A 184 -17.25 -1.44 11.76
CA ASP A 184 -16.85 -0.08 12.18
C ASP A 184 -16.80 0.11 13.70
N PHE A 185 -17.20 -0.88 14.49
CA PHE A 185 -17.11 -0.88 15.96
C PHE A 185 -15.94 -1.71 16.49
N GLY A 186 -15.13 -2.30 15.60
CA GLY A 186 -13.96 -3.10 15.96
C GLY A 186 -14.26 -4.58 16.26
N ASP A 187 -15.52 -5.02 16.13
CA ASP A 187 -15.87 -6.43 16.25
C ASP A 187 -15.26 -7.22 15.09
N ILE A 188 -14.81 -8.44 15.38
CA ILE A 188 -14.09 -9.26 14.41
C ILE A 188 -14.81 -10.58 14.19
N CYS A 189 -14.92 -11.00 12.94
CA CYS A 189 -15.23 -12.37 12.60
C CYS A 189 -14.05 -13.09 11.96
N GLY A 190 -14.08 -14.41 12.04
CA GLY A 190 -13.06 -15.25 11.46
C GLY A 190 -13.31 -16.72 11.74
N GLU A 191 -12.24 -17.51 11.80
CA GLU A 191 -12.29 -18.91 12.20
C GLU A 191 -11.24 -19.24 13.28
N SER A 192 -11.56 -20.20 14.13
CA SER A 192 -10.68 -20.68 15.19
C SER A 192 -10.73 -22.19 15.29
N ALA A 193 -9.57 -22.80 15.49
CA ALA A 193 -9.44 -24.25 15.61
C ALA A 193 -10.11 -24.75 16.90
N PHE A 194 -11.17 -25.54 16.79
CA PHE A 194 -11.96 -26.00 17.94
C PHE A 194 -11.71 -27.48 18.31
N SER A 195 -11.21 -28.30 17.37
CA SER A 195 -11.12 -29.76 17.55
C SER A 195 -10.07 -30.39 16.62
N GLY A 196 -9.51 -31.55 17.00
CA GLY A 196 -8.51 -32.31 16.22
C GLY A 196 -7.16 -32.55 16.91
N THR A 197 -6.34 -33.46 16.35
CA THR A 197 -4.91 -33.70 16.69
C THR A 197 -4.11 -33.87 15.40
N PRO A 198 -2.94 -33.23 15.20
CA PRO A 198 -2.17 -33.40 13.97
C PRO A 198 -1.72 -34.85 13.75
N GLY A 199 -1.73 -35.29 12.49
CA GLY A 199 -0.95 -36.46 12.10
C GLY A 199 0.49 -36.07 11.88
N VAL A 200 1.38 -36.87 12.44
CA VAL A 200 2.81 -36.85 12.12
C VAL A 200 2.99 -36.92 10.61
N VAL A 201 3.81 -36.03 10.03
CA VAL A 201 4.24 -36.12 8.63
C VAL A 201 4.83 -37.52 8.40
N GLY A 202 4.11 -38.36 7.65
CA GLY A 202 4.50 -39.75 7.32
C GLY A 202 3.85 -40.87 8.14
N GLY A 203 2.92 -40.60 9.06
CA GLY A 203 2.12 -41.62 9.78
C GLY A 203 0.72 -41.84 9.18
N PRO A 204 0.06 -42.99 9.41
CA PRO A 204 -1.31 -43.19 8.95
C PRO A 204 -2.28 -42.45 9.89
N GLY A 205 -2.90 -41.38 9.38
CA GLY A 205 -4.10 -40.76 9.99
C GLY A 205 -3.91 -39.37 10.59
N ALA A 206 -3.44 -38.40 9.81
CA ALA A 206 -3.59 -36.99 10.17
C ALA A 206 -5.07 -36.60 10.16
N ILE A 207 -5.59 -36.15 11.30
CA ILE A 207 -6.86 -35.42 11.34
C ILE A 207 -6.48 -33.93 11.21
N PRO A 208 -6.91 -33.22 10.17
CA PRO A 208 -6.74 -31.77 10.11
C PRO A 208 -7.50 -31.11 11.27
N TYR A 209 -7.08 -29.92 11.69
CA TYR A 209 -7.88 -29.10 12.61
C TYR A 209 -9.28 -28.91 12.02
N LEU A 210 -10.29 -29.01 12.87
CA LEU A 210 -11.62 -28.51 12.55
C LEU A 210 -11.74 -27.08 13.07
N PHE A 211 -12.35 -26.24 12.25
CA PHE A 211 -12.54 -24.82 12.53
C PHE A 211 -14.02 -24.51 12.77
N HIS A 212 -14.27 -23.66 13.76
CA HIS A 212 -15.55 -22.96 13.90
C HIS A 212 -15.33 -21.49 13.62
N GLY A 213 -16.34 -20.86 13.03
CA GLY A 213 -16.38 -19.43 12.93
C GLY A 213 -16.53 -18.81 14.33
N PHE A 214 -15.91 -17.66 14.53
CA PHE A 214 -16.07 -16.89 15.77
C PHE A 214 -16.59 -15.49 15.50
N LEU A 215 -17.16 -14.89 16.54
CA LEU A 215 -17.40 -13.46 16.67
C LEU A 215 -16.66 -12.98 17.92
N TYR A 216 -15.72 -12.05 17.75
CA TYR A 216 -15.11 -11.31 18.84
C TYR A 216 -15.81 -9.97 18.99
N ASP A 217 -16.40 -9.75 20.16
CA ASP A 217 -17.02 -8.50 20.55
C ASP A 217 -15.97 -7.62 21.22
N PHE A 218 -15.67 -6.49 20.58
CA PHE A 218 -14.58 -5.58 20.96
C PHE A 218 -14.86 -4.94 22.32
N ASP A 219 -16.05 -4.39 22.51
CA ASP A 219 -16.48 -3.74 23.76
C ASP A 219 -16.45 -4.68 24.97
N MET A 220 -16.90 -5.92 24.78
CA MET A 220 -16.96 -6.92 25.85
C MET A 220 -15.64 -7.69 26.03
N ASN A 221 -14.67 -7.51 25.13
CA ASN A 221 -13.47 -8.32 25.04
C ASN A 221 -13.79 -9.83 25.08
N ALA A 222 -14.78 -10.24 24.29
CA ALA A 222 -15.39 -11.56 24.42
C ALA A 222 -15.42 -12.30 23.08
N LEU A 223 -14.74 -13.44 23.03
CA LEU A 223 -14.78 -14.33 21.87
C LEU A 223 -15.89 -15.36 21.99
N THR A 224 -16.84 -15.30 21.05
CA THR A 224 -17.98 -16.20 20.93
C THR A 224 -17.73 -17.25 19.86
N ASP A 225 -17.76 -18.52 20.25
CA ASP A 225 -17.83 -19.64 19.30
C ASP A 225 -19.22 -19.67 18.66
N MET A 226 -19.30 -19.42 17.34
CA MET A 226 -20.56 -19.47 16.62
C MET A 226 -21.08 -20.91 16.46
N GLY A 227 -20.20 -21.91 16.61
CA GLY A 227 -20.46 -23.31 16.35
C GLY A 227 -20.49 -23.62 14.85
N ALA A 228 -21.15 -24.71 14.46
CA ALA A 228 -21.40 -25.06 13.07
C ALA A 228 -22.78 -25.69 12.92
N VAL A 229 -23.27 -25.83 11.69
CA VAL A 229 -24.57 -26.47 11.44
C VAL A 229 -24.46 -27.99 11.62
N GLU A 230 -24.93 -28.49 12.76
CA GLU A 230 -24.87 -29.92 13.10
C GLU A 230 -25.92 -30.78 12.36
N GLY A 231 -25.62 -32.08 12.20
CA GLY A 231 -26.56 -33.06 11.66
C GLY A 231 -26.51 -33.24 10.13
N VAL A 232 -25.56 -32.59 9.45
CA VAL A 232 -25.28 -32.82 8.02
C VAL A 232 -24.39 -34.06 7.81
N PRO A 233 -24.64 -34.89 6.77
CA PRO A 233 -23.93 -36.16 6.57
C PRO A 233 -22.42 -36.06 6.32
N LEU A 234 -21.91 -34.87 5.99
CA LEU A 234 -20.50 -34.60 5.74
C LEU A 234 -19.72 -34.13 6.97
N CYS A 235 -20.36 -33.98 8.14
CA CYS A 235 -19.63 -33.75 9.38
C CYS A 235 -18.75 -34.95 9.72
N SER A 236 -17.55 -34.67 10.22
CA SER A 236 -16.70 -35.71 10.78
C SER A 236 -17.28 -36.23 12.10
N SER A 237 -16.76 -37.34 12.62
CA SER A 237 -17.09 -37.78 13.98
C SER A 237 -16.64 -36.79 15.07
N LEU A 238 -15.86 -35.77 14.70
CA LEU A 238 -15.31 -34.74 15.59
C LEU A 238 -16.09 -33.42 15.53
N GLY A 239 -17.06 -33.26 14.62
CA GLY A 239 -17.84 -32.03 14.43
C GLY A 239 -17.96 -31.60 12.97
N CYS A 240 -18.74 -30.52 12.76
CA CYS A 240 -18.91 -29.82 11.48
C CYS A 240 -18.06 -28.54 11.50
N GLU A 241 -17.74 -27.99 10.33
CA GLU A 241 -16.91 -26.78 10.22
C GLU A 241 -17.74 -25.57 9.79
N SER A 242 -17.30 -24.40 10.21
CA SER A 242 -17.82 -23.11 9.79
C SER A 242 -16.72 -22.07 9.78
N ALA A 243 -16.91 -21.00 9.01
CA ALA A 243 -16.04 -19.84 8.98
C ALA A 243 -16.90 -18.57 8.83
N GLY A 244 -16.60 -17.55 9.62
CA GLY A 244 -17.11 -16.20 9.43
C GLY A 244 -16.16 -15.41 8.55
N ILE A 245 -16.60 -14.94 7.40
CA ILE A 245 -15.75 -14.29 6.37
C ILE A 245 -15.87 -12.77 6.45
N ASP A 246 -17.08 -12.26 6.66
CA ASP A 246 -17.34 -10.82 6.75
C ASP A 246 -18.44 -10.52 7.78
N ILE A 247 -18.41 -9.32 8.34
CA ILE A 247 -19.26 -8.88 9.45
C ILE A 247 -19.77 -7.46 9.20
N ASN A 248 -21.04 -7.22 9.53
CA ASN A 248 -21.63 -5.88 9.42
C ASN A 248 -21.69 -5.14 10.77
N ASN A 249 -22.13 -3.88 10.76
CA ASN A 249 -22.21 -3.03 11.94
C ASN A 249 -23.32 -3.44 12.94
N PHE A 250 -24.07 -4.51 12.65
CA PHE A 250 -25.01 -5.12 13.59
C PHE A 250 -24.45 -6.39 14.25
N GLY A 251 -23.19 -6.74 14.00
CA GLY A 251 -22.54 -7.95 14.51
C GLY A 251 -23.01 -9.23 13.81
N GLU A 252 -23.69 -9.10 12.66
CA GLU A 252 -24.14 -10.23 11.86
C GLU A 252 -23.00 -10.68 10.96
N VAL A 253 -22.79 -11.99 10.87
CA VAL A 253 -21.60 -12.56 10.24
C VAL A 253 -22.02 -13.43 9.07
N CYS A 254 -21.52 -13.14 7.88
CA CYS A 254 -21.66 -14.02 6.74
C CYS A 254 -20.47 -14.97 6.59
N GLY A 255 -20.67 -16.06 5.86
CA GLY A 255 -19.59 -16.96 5.52
C GLY A 255 -20.10 -18.30 5.03
N GLN A 256 -19.50 -19.37 5.54
CA GLN A 256 -19.77 -20.72 5.08
C GLN A 256 -19.80 -21.76 6.20
N THR A 257 -20.49 -22.87 5.93
CA THR A 257 -20.40 -24.11 6.70
C THR A 257 -20.30 -25.31 5.77
N THR A 258 -19.77 -26.43 6.27
CA THR A 258 -19.71 -27.68 5.49
C THR A 258 -21.10 -28.31 5.40
N GLY A 259 -21.68 -28.35 4.20
CA GLY A 259 -22.97 -28.98 3.90
C GLY A 259 -22.84 -30.32 3.18
N PRO A 260 -23.94 -31.02 2.84
CA PRO A 260 -23.95 -32.37 2.26
C PRO A 260 -23.37 -32.51 0.84
N ALA A 261 -23.19 -31.40 0.13
CA ALA A 261 -22.75 -31.37 -1.27
C ALA A 261 -21.58 -30.41 -1.54
N GLY A 262 -20.97 -29.85 -0.48
CA GLY A 262 -19.94 -28.80 -0.56
C GLY A 262 -20.13 -27.76 0.54
N TYR A 263 -19.66 -26.54 0.30
CA TYR A 263 -19.90 -25.42 1.20
C TYR A 263 -21.33 -24.89 1.05
N THR A 264 -21.96 -24.59 2.19
CA THR A 264 -23.26 -23.94 2.26
C THR A 264 -23.06 -22.51 2.75
N PRO A 265 -23.54 -21.50 2.01
CA PRO A 265 -23.42 -20.11 2.42
C PRO A 265 -24.35 -19.84 3.60
N ILE A 266 -23.87 -19.13 4.62
CA ILE A 266 -24.62 -18.86 5.86
C ILE A 266 -24.62 -17.37 6.20
N LEU A 267 -25.64 -16.98 6.95
CA LEU A 267 -25.70 -15.78 7.76
C LEU A 267 -25.92 -16.19 9.22
N TRP A 268 -24.97 -15.86 10.09
CA TRP A 268 -25.08 -16.03 11.53
C TRP A 268 -25.55 -14.73 12.17
N MET A 269 -26.59 -14.83 13.02
CA MET A 269 -27.27 -13.69 13.63
C MET A 269 -27.08 -13.72 15.16
N PRO A 270 -26.45 -12.71 15.80
CA PRO A 270 -26.30 -12.67 17.25
C PRO A 270 -27.66 -12.51 17.96
N ALA A 271 -28.59 -11.81 17.31
CA ALA A 271 -29.96 -11.61 17.77
C ALA A 271 -30.92 -11.57 16.56
N PRO A 272 -32.23 -11.82 16.75
CA PRO A 272 -33.18 -11.77 15.64
C PRO A 272 -33.34 -10.34 15.08
N ARG A 273 -33.25 -10.18 13.76
CA ARG A 273 -33.46 -8.89 13.05
C ARG A 273 -34.23 -9.12 11.75
N ALA A 274 -35.07 -8.16 11.36
CA ALA A 274 -35.82 -8.21 10.09
C ALA A 274 -36.68 -9.48 9.84
N GLY A 275 -37.08 -10.17 10.92
CA GLY A 275 -37.82 -11.44 10.84
C GLY A 275 -36.94 -12.69 10.69
N ILE A 276 -35.62 -12.52 10.64
CA ILE A 276 -34.62 -13.59 10.62
C ILE A 276 -34.31 -13.98 12.08
N PRO A 277 -34.35 -15.28 12.44
CA PRO A 277 -34.02 -15.74 13.78
C PRO A 277 -32.51 -15.64 14.09
N ALA A 278 -32.17 -15.60 15.39
CA ALA A 278 -30.79 -15.73 15.86
C ALA A 278 -30.18 -17.09 15.50
N GLY A 279 -28.86 -17.15 15.41
CA GLY A 279 -28.08 -18.34 15.04
C GLY A 279 -27.87 -18.45 13.52
N PHE A 280 -27.55 -19.66 13.06
CA PHE A 280 -27.29 -19.94 11.64
C PHE A 280 -28.57 -19.90 10.80
N ASN A 281 -28.49 -19.13 9.72
CA ASN A 281 -29.48 -19.08 8.65
C ASN A 281 -28.80 -19.48 7.34
N GLU A 282 -29.23 -20.60 6.75
CA GLU A 282 -28.70 -21.05 5.46
C GLU A 282 -29.26 -20.18 4.33
N LEU A 283 -28.36 -19.73 3.44
CA LEU A 283 -28.71 -18.95 2.25
C LEU A 283 -28.99 -19.89 1.06
N PRO A 284 -29.90 -19.54 0.16
CA PRO A 284 -30.24 -20.37 -0.99
C PRO A 284 -29.05 -20.48 -1.95
N ILE A 285 -28.83 -21.69 -2.46
CA ILE A 285 -27.81 -21.97 -3.48
C ILE A 285 -28.41 -21.73 -4.87
N LEU A 286 -27.64 -21.09 -5.77
CA LEU A 286 -28.04 -20.82 -7.15
C LEU A 286 -28.44 -22.11 -7.89
N GLU A 287 -29.56 -22.07 -8.62
CA GLU A 287 -30.11 -23.25 -9.31
C GLU A 287 -29.05 -23.91 -10.22
N GLY A 288 -28.82 -25.20 -10.02
CA GLY A 288 -27.82 -25.98 -10.76
C GLY A 288 -26.45 -26.06 -10.07
N SER A 289 -26.14 -25.19 -9.11
CA SER A 289 -24.98 -25.34 -8.22
C SER A 289 -25.30 -26.26 -7.04
N HIS A 290 -24.25 -26.79 -6.41
CA HIS A 290 -24.36 -27.60 -5.19
C HIS A 290 -23.54 -27.03 -4.03
N SER A 291 -22.74 -25.99 -4.28
CA SER A 291 -21.81 -25.39 -3.34
C SER A 291 -21.74 -23.88 -3.58
N SER A 292 -21.70 -23.09 -2.52
CA SER A 292 -21.61 -21.63 -2.58
C SER A 292 -21.07 -21.05 -1.28
N ILE A 293 -20.44 -19.87 -1.34
CA ILE A 293 -19.84 -19.20 -0.19
C ILE A 293 -20.18 -17.71 -0.24
N ALA A 294 -20.53 -17.14 0.90
CA ALA A 294 -20.73 -15.71 1.08
C ALA A 294 -19.40 -15.07 1.52
N GLU A 295 -18.99 -14.00 0.84
CA GLU A 295 -17.66 -13.39 0.94
C GLU A 295 -17.70 -11.98 1.51
N ALA A 296 -18.79 -11.25 1.27
CA ALA A 296 -18.95 -9.88 1.73
C ALA A 296 -20.42 -9.58 2.02
N MET A 297 -20.68 -8.64 2.93
CA MET A 297 -22.02 -8.21 3.29
C MET A 297 -22.09 -6.73 3.64
N ASN A 298 -23.29 -6.15 3.55
CA ASN A 298 -23.56 -4.80 4.03
C ASN A 298 -24.61 -4.79 5.17
N ASP A 299 -24.78 -3.62 5.78
CA ASP A 299 -25.74 -3.37 6.88
C ASP A 299 -27.22 -3.62 6.49
N ASN A 300 -27.50 -3.61 5.18
CA ASN A 300 -28.84 -3.76 4.60
C ASN A 300 -29.28 -5.22 4.39
N LEU A 301 -28.52 -6.21 4.91
CA LEU A 301 -28.75 -7.65 4.66
C LEU A 301 -28.63 -8.01 3.17
N GLU A 302 -27.69 -7.37 2.48
CA GLU A 302 -27.30 -7.77 1.14
C GLU A 302 -25.91 -8.39 1.22
N LEU A 303 -25.74 -9.53 0.54
CA LEU A 303 -24.50 -10.29 0.57
C LEU A 303 -24.03 -10.56 -0.84
N ALA A 304 -22.72 -10.61 -1.02
CA ALA A 304 -22.07 -11.01 -2.26
C ALA A 304 -21.18 -12.23 -2.01
N GLY A 305 -20.99 -13.03 -3.05
CA GLY A 305 -20.09 -14.17 -3.00
C GLY A 305 -20.12 -14.98 -4.27
N GLN A 306 -19.95 -16.29 -4.16
CA GLN A 306 -19.72 -17.15 -5.33
C GLN A 306 -20.41 -18.51 -5.22
N ALA A 307 -20.97 -18.98 -6.34
CA ALA A 307 -21.42 -20.36 -6.52
C ALA A 307 -20.30 -21.18 -7.18
N LEU A 308 -19.88 -22.31 -6.59
CA LEU A 308 -18.59 -22.94 -6.91
C LEU A 308 -18.63 -23.99 -8.05
N ASP A 309 -19.76 -24.64 -8.32
CA ASP A 309 -19.77 -25.84 -9.18
C ASP A 309 -20.31 -25.63 -10.61
N ILE A 310 -20.91 -24.48 -10.89
CA ILE A 310 -21.50 -24.15 -12.20
C ILE A 310 -20.66 -23.12 -12.95
N GLY A 311 -19.40 -23.47 -13.20
CA GLY A 311 -18.48 -22.58 -13.90
C GLY A 311 -18.10 -21.33 -13.11
N PHE A 312 -18.19 -21.39 -11.78
CA PHE A 312 -17.96 -20.33 -10.79
C PHE A 312 -18.66 -19.00 -11.09
N ARG A 313 -19.72 -18.68 -10.35
CA ARG A 313 -20.56 -17.48 -10.64
C ARG A 313 -20.58 -16.54 -9.45
N ALA A 314 -20.32 -15.26 -9.71
CA ALA A 314 -20.59 -14.20 -8.77
C ALA A 314 -22.10 -14.12 -8.52
N VAL A 315 -22.49 -14.12 -7.25
CA VAL A 315 -23.88 -14.10 -6.83
C VAL A 315 -24.13 -13.04 -5.78
N ARG A 316 -25.39 -12.60 -5.70
CA ARG A 316 -25.89 -11.67 -4.70
C ARG A 316 -27.07 -12.28 -3.96
N TRP A 317 -27.07 -12.23 -2.63
CA TRP A 317 -28.22 -12.58 -1.80
C TRP A 317 -28.90 -11.32 -1.27
N THR A 318 -30.23 -11.32 -1.30
CA THR A 318 -31.06 -10.23 -0.76
C THR A 318 -32.24 -10.79 0.03
N TRP A 319 -32.60 -10.09 1.11
CA TRP A 319 -33.73 -10.43 1.95
C TRP A 319 -34.97 -9.61 1.57
N ASP A 320 -36.10 -10.27 1.26
CA ASP A 320 -37.35 -9.58 0.87
C ASP A 320 -38.35 -9.35 2.02
N GLY A 321 -37.97 -9.69 3.25
CA GLY A 321 -38.87 -9.64 4.43
C GLY A 321 -39.55 -10.96 4.76
N GLY A 322 -39.27 -12.04 4.02
CA GLY A 322 -39.72 -13.40 4.37
C GLY A 322 -38.89 -14.53 3.78
N ALA A 323 -38.16 -14.29 2.70
CA ALA A 323 -37.25 -15.26 2.08
C ALA A 323 -35.99 -14.58 1.55
N TRP A 324 -34.93 -15.39 1.48
CA TRP A 324 -33.71 -15.04 0.78
C TRP A 324 -33.89 -15.28 -0.72
N ASN A 325 -33.43 -14.33 -1.52
CA ASN A 325 -33.32 -14.44 -2.97
C ASN A 325 -31.84 -14.50 -3.35
N VAL A 326 -31.49 -15.34 -4.33
CA VAL A 326 -30.15 -15.41 -4.90
C VAL A 326 -30.20 -14.98 -6.37
N GLU A 327 -29.33 -14.05 -6.75
CA GLU A 327 -29.20 -13.51 -8.10
C GLU A 327 -27.82 -13.88 -8.66
N ASP A 328 -27.78 -14.37 -9.90
CA ASP A 328 -26.55 -14.56 -10.68
C ASP A 328 -26.18 -13.24 -11.37
N LEU A 329 -25.01 -12.70 -11.04
CA LEU A 329 -24.57 -11.39 -11.54
C LEU A 329 -24.06 -11.43 -12.99
N GLY A 330 -23.79 -12.63 -13.52
CA GLY A 330 -23.26 -12.80 -14.87
C GLY A 330 -21.74 -12.84 -14.97
N THR A 331 -21.24 -12.70 -16.19
CA THR A 331 -19.82 -12.50 -16.52
C THR A 331 -19.66 -11.31 -17.47
N LEU A 332 -18.41 -10.85 -17.70
CA LEU A 332 -18.09 -9.77 -18.65
C LEU A 332 -18.13 -10.23 -20.12
N ARG A 333 -18.43 -11.51 -20.38
CA ARG A 333 -18.54 -12.05 -21.73
C ARG A 333 -19.89 -11.78 -22.32
N THR A 334 -19.93 -11.49 -23.62
CA THR A 334 -21.19 -11.36 -24.35
C THR A 334 -22.03 -12.64 -24.31
N ALA A 335 -21.36 -13.80 -24.22
CA ALA A 335 -22.02 -15.10 -24.09
C ALA A 335 -22.54 -15.40 -22.67
N ASN A 336 -22.17 -14.60 -21.67
CA ASN A 336 -22.52 -14.78 -20.25
C ASN A 336 -22.17 -16.19 -19.71
N ASP A 337 -21.05 -16.74 -20.18
CA ASP A 337 -20.49 -18.03 -19.77
C ASP A 337 -19.15 -17.84 -19.02
N LEU A 338 -18.57 -18.95 -18.56
CA LEU A 338 -17.34 -18.99 -17.74
C LEU A 338 -17.51 -18.34 -16.35
N TYR A 339 -16.39 -17.86 -15.81
CA TYR A 339 -16.17 -17.64 -14.39
C TYR A 339 -16.30 -16.17 -13.98
N SER A 340 -16.91 -15.93 -12.82
CA SER A 340 -16.93 -14.66 -12.10
C SER A 340 -16.90 -14.89 -10.58
N TYR A 341 -16.25 -13.96 -9.87
CA TYR A 341 -16.08 -13.97 -8.41
C TYR A 341 -16.40 -12.59 -7.86
N ALA A 342 -17.24 -12.50 -6.83
CA ALA A 342 -17.46 -11.27 -6.08
C ALA A 342 -16.61 -11.28 -4.80
N TYR A 343 -15.95 -10.16 -4.50
CA TYR A 343 -15.06 -10.01 -3.35
C TYR A 343 -15.50 -8.95 -2.36
N GLY A 344 -16.26 -7.93 -2.80
CA GLY A 344 -16.70 -6.84 -1.92
C GLY A 344 -18.07 -6.30 -2.32
N ILE A 345 -18.80 -5.77 -1.35
CA ILE A 345 -20.08 -5.08 -1.51
C ILE A 345 -20.11 -3.86 -0.59
N ASN A 346 -20.63 -2.73 -1.06
CA ASN A 346 -20.79 -1.53 -0.23
C ASN A 346 -22.24 -1.30 0.23
N ALA A 347 -22.48 -0.26 1.02
CA ALA A 347 -23.82 0.13 1.52
C ALA A 347 -24.84 0.45 0.41
N HIS A 348 -24.37 0.79 -0.79
CA HIS A 348 -25.22 1.03 -1.96
C HIS A 348 -25.59 -0.26 -2.73
N GLY A 349 -25.06 -1.41 -2.30
CA GLY A 349 -25.26 -2.71 -2.95
C GLY A 349 -24.44 -2.90 -4.22
N GLU A 350 -23.43 -2.06 -4.44
CA GLU A 350 -22.48 -2.15 -5.54
C GLU A 350 -21.46 -3.24 -5.23
N ILE A 351 -21.18 -4.11 -6.20
CA ILE A 351 -20.38 -5.31 -5.99
C ILE A 351 -19.15 -5.28 -6.89
N VAL A 352 -17.98 -5.56 -6.32
CA VAL A 352 -16.72 -5.65 -7.07
C VAL A 352 -16.17 -7.07 -7.08
N GLY A 353 -15.34 -7.35 -8.07
CA GLY A 353 -14.73 -8.65 -8.19
C GLY A 353 -13.87 -8.82 -9.43
N THR A 354 -13.75 -10.07 -9.87
CA THR A 354 -13.11 -10.43 -11.14
C THR A 354 -13.99 -11.37 -11.96
N ALA A 355 -13.97 -11.21 -13.27
CA ALA A 355 -14.74 -12.04 -14.19
C ALA A 355 -13.97 -12.25 -15.49
N TYR A 356 -14.23 -13.38 -16.16
CA TYR A 356 -13.76 -13.58 -17.52
C TYR A 356 -14.44 -12.60 -18.47
N ALA A 357 -13.63 -11.95 -19.30
CA ALA A 357 -14.08 -11.15 -20.43
C ALA A 357 -13.99 -11.92 -21.76
N ASP A 358 -14.50 -11.33 -22.85
CA ASP A 358 -14.43 -11.92 -24.21
C ASP A 358 -12.99 -12.07 -24.71
N THR A 359 -12.03 -11.40 -24.07
CA THR A 359 -10.57 -11.54 -24.25
C THR A 359 -10.03 -12.88 -23.73
N ASN A 360 -10.80 -13.63 -22.94
CA ASN A 360 -10.37 -14.78 -22.14
C ASN A 360 -9.32 -14.44 -21.06
N LEU A 361 -9.27 -13.18 -20.64
CA LEU A 361 -8.48 -12.73 -19.49
C LEU A 361 -9.42 -12.46 -18.31
N TRP A 362 -8.87 -12.54 -17.10
CA TRP A 362 -9.52 -12.10 -15.88
C TRP A 362 -9.53 -10.58 -15.84
N HIS A 363 -10.72 -9.99 -15.80
CA HIS A 363 -10.92 -8.55 -15.77
C HIS A 363 -11.58 -8.17 -14.45
N ALA A 364 -11.15 -7.05 -13.88
CA ALA A 364 -11.82 -6.47 -12.72
C ALA A 364 -13.24 -6.04 -13.15
N PHE A 365 -14.23 -6.16 -12.28
CA PHE A 365 -15.56 -5.63 -12.56
C PHE A 365 -16.12 -4.78 -11.42
N LEU A 366 -17.01 -3.87 -11.80
CA LEU A 366 -17.98 -3.21 -10.93
C LEU A 366 -19.39 -3.59 -11.40
N TRP A 367 -20.19 -4.21 -10.54
CA TRP A 367 -21.58 -4.53 -10.79
C TRP A 367 -22.48 -3.53 -10.06
N LEU A 368 -23.39 -2.93 -10.81
CA LEU A 368 -24.28 -1.88 -10.31
C LEU A 368 -25.73 -2.40 -10.21
N PRO A 369 -26.38 -2.35 -9.02
CA PRO A 369 -27.78 -2.73 -8.86
C PRO A 369 -28.74 -1.75 -9.55
N ALA A 370 -28.31 -0.51 -9.74
CA ALA A 370 -29.02 0.55 -10.43
C ALA A 370 -28.03 1.45 -11.20
N PRO A 371 -28.46 2.23 -12.21
CA PRO A 371 -27.55 3.12 -12.93
C PRO A 371 -26.85 4.13 -12.00
N ALA A 372 -25.53 4.18 -12.04
CA ALA A 372 -24.67 5.05 -11.24
C ALA A 372 -23.40 5.43 -12.04
N TYR A 373 -22.72 6.52 -11.68
CA TYR A 373 -21.45 6.96 -12.30
C TYR A 373 -21.49 7.11 -13.85
N GLY A 374 -22.67 7.37 -14.42
CA GLY A 374 -22.86 7.43 -15.88
C GLY A 374 -22.90 6.06 -16.57
N MET A 375 -22.92 4.98 -15.81
CA MET A 375 -23.04 3.59 -16.26
C MET A 375 -24.45 3.05 -16.03
N SER A 376 -24.89 2.08 -16.85
CA SER A 376 -26.17 1.40 -16.64
C SER A 376 -26.12 0.45 -15.45
N ALA A 377 -27.26 -0.10 -15.00
CA ALA A 377 -27.24 -1.26 -14.11
C ALA A 377 -26.56 -2.46 -14.81
N GLY A 378 -25.98 -3.36 -14.02
CA GLY A 378 -25.26 -4.57 -14.49
C GLY A 378 -23.75 -4.51 -14.29
N MET A 379 -23.06 -5.52 -14.82
CA MET A 379 -21.61 -5.70 -14.70
C MET A 379 -20.85 -4.84 -15.74
N HIS A 380 -19.88 -4.08 -15.27
CA HIS A 380 -18.98 -3.25 -16.09
C HIS A 380 -17.54 -3.66 -15.91
N ASP A 381 -16.78 -3.65 -16.99
CA ASP A 381 -15.35 -3.92 -16.99
C ASP A 381 -14.59 -2.74 -16.38
N LEU A 382 -13.83 -3.02 -15.33
CA LEU A 382 -13.06 -2.06 -14.55
C LEU A 382 -11.54 -2.34 -14.64
N THR A 383 -11.09 -2.90 -15.77
CA THR A 383 -9.68 -3.22 -15.97
C THR A 383 -8.87 -1.97 -16.39
N PRO A 384 -7.82 -1.56 -15.63
CA PRO A 384 -7.12 -0.30 -15.87
C PRO A 384 -6.20 -0.34 -17.12
N VAL A 385 -5.68 -1.53 -17.47
CA VAL A 385 -4.73 -1.69 -18.58
C VAL A 385 -5.32 -2.64 -19.63
N ILE A 386 -5.41 -2.15 -20.86
CA ILE A 386 -5.91 -2.95 -21.99
C ILE A 386 -5.01 -4.18 -22.20
N GLY A 387 -5.61 -5.37 -22.14
CA GLY A 387 -4.92 -6.64 -22.37
C GLY A 387 -4.15 -7.19 -21.17
N ALA A 388 -4.25 -6.56 -20.00
CA ALA A 388 -3.75 -7.10 -18.74
C ALA A 388 -4.86 -7.82 -17.96
N GLN A 389 -4.48 -8.72 -17.05
CA GLN A 389 -5.39 -9.25 -16.07
C GLN A 389 -5.54 -8.29 -14.89
N ALA A 390 -6.73 -8.25 -14.29
CA ALA A 390 -7.01 -7.46 -13.10
C ALA A 390 -8.11 -8.08 -12.22
N ALA A 391 -8.12 -7.67 -10.95
CA ALA A 391 -9.19 -7.93 -10.01
C ALA A 391 -9.44 -6.68 -9.16
N ALA A 392 -10.72 -6.34 -8.97
CA ALA A 392 -11.14 -5.37 -7.96
C ALA A 392 -11.50 -6.18 -6.70
N THR A 393 -10.76 -5.96 -5.61
CA THR A 393 -10.79 -6.83 -4.43
C THR A 393 -11.51 -6.21 -3.25
N ALA A 394 -11.64 -4.88 -3.21
CA ALA A 394 -12.36 -4.18 -2.15
C ALA A 394 -13.06 -2.91 -2.69
N ILE A 395 -14.16 -2.54 -2.06
CA ILE A 395 -14.94 -1.33 -2.35
C ILE A 395 -15.41 -0.73 -1.02
N ASN A 396 -15.36 0.60 -0.90
CA ASN A 396 -15.89 1.31 0.27
C ASN A 396 -17.29 1.92 -0.01
N ASP A 397 -17.87 2.58 0.98
CA ASP A 397 -19.22 3.15 0.87
C ASP A 397 -19.29 4.39 -0.02
N ASN A 398 -18.15 5.04 -0.29
CA ASN A 398 -18.03 6.10 -1.28
C ASN A 398 -18.02 5.58 -2.73
N GLY A 399 -17.97 4.25 -2.93
CA GLY A 399 -17.86 3.64 -4.25
C GLY A 399 -16.42 3.65 -4.81
N GLU A 400 -15.43 3.91 -3.95
CA GLU A 400 -14.01 3.88 -4.31
C GLU A 400 -13.49 2.44 -4.18
N ILE A 401 -12.69 2.03 -5.15
CA ILE A 401 -12.37 0.61 -5.37
C ILE A 401 -10.86 0.42 -5.32
N ALA A 402 -10.40 -0.56 -4.55
CA ALA A 402 -9.01 -1.02 -4.57
C ALA A 402 -8.90 -2.36 -5.31
N GLY A 403 -7.79 -2.56 -6.01
CA GLY A 403 -7.55 -3.78 -6.77
C GLY A 403 -6.10 -3.94 -7.22
N LEU A 404 -5.85 -5.01 -7.98
CA LEU A 404 -4.54 -5.29 -8.57
C LEU A 404 -4.63 -5.55 -10.07
N SER A 405 -3.58 -5.20 -10.79
CA SER A 405 -3.37 -5.56 -12.20
C SER A 405 -1.98 -6.13 -12.42
N GLU A 406 -1.88 -7.22 -13.20
CA GLU A 406 -0.60 -7.89 -13.51
C GLU A 406 0.44 -6.96 -14.16
N SER A 407 0.00 -5.89 -14.83
CA SER A 407 0.87 -4.95 -15.56
C SER A 407 1.07 -3.61 -14.86
N GLY A 408 0.37 -3.35 -13.76
CA GLY A 408 0.38 -2.04 -13.08
C GLY A 408 0.49 -2.09 -11.56
N GLY A 409 0.43 -3.27 -10.94
CA GLY A 409 0.45 -3.41 -9.48
C GLY A 409 -0.91 -3.05 -8.86
N ALA A 410 -0.86 -2.64 -7.59
CA ALA A 410 -2.04 -2.16 -6.88
C ALA A 410 -2.57 -0.86 -7.51
N PHE A 411 -3.89 -0.72 -7.58
CA PHE A 411 -4.56 0.48 -8.09
C PHE A 411 -5.76 0.83 -7.22
N VAL A 412 -6.14 2.10 -7.30
CA VAL A 412 -7.45 2.59 -6.87
C VAL A 412 -8.23 3.13 -8.06
N TRP A 413 -9.55 2.97 -8.05
CA TRP A 413 -10.48 3.61 -8.95
C TRP A 413 -11.44 4.48 -8.15
N LEU A 414 -11.53 5.75 -8.52
CA LEU A 414 -12.43 6.70 -7.86
C LEU A 414 -13.56 7.13 -8.83
N PRO A 415 -14.83 7.12 -8.39
CA PRO A 415 -15.94 7.59 -9.22
C PRO A 415 -15.89 9.09 -9.50
N GLU A 416 -15.29 9.86 -8.59
CA GLU A 416 -15.04 11.30 -8.71
C GLU A 416 -13.69 11.68 -8.09
N ALA A 417 -13.22 12.91 -8.29
CA ALA A 417 -11.93 13.34 -7.74
C ALA A 417 -12.05 13.56 -6.22
N ALA A 418 -11.22 12.87 -5.44
CA ALA A 418 -11.18 12.91 -3.97
C ALA A 418 -9.76 12.60 -3.47
N HIS A 419 -9.45 12.88 -2.20
CA HIS A 419 -8.15 12.55 -1.58
C HIS A 419 -6.90 13.05 -2.34
N GLY A 420 -7.02 14.19 -3.04
CA GLY A 420 -5.94 14.71 -3.88
C GLY A 420 -5.71 13.94 -5.20
N LEU A 421 -6.52 12.92 -5.48
CA LEU A 421 -6.45 12.08 -6.67
C LEU A 421 -7.52 12.45 -7.72
N PRO A 422 -7.23 12.26 -9.02
CA PRO A 422 -8.22 12.43 -10.06
C PRO A 422 -9.27 11.31 -10.07
N ALA A 423 -10.44 11.59 -10.62
CA ALA A 423 -11.43 10.55 -10.94
C ALA A 423 -10.84 9.53 -11.93
N GLY A 424 -11.24 8.27 -11.79
CA GLY A 424 -10.73 7.14 -12.57
C GLY A 424 -9.58 6.42 -11.88
N PHE A 425 -8.70 5.81 -12.66
CA PHE A 425 -7.64 4.95 -12.13
C PHE A 425 -6.40 5.75 -11.71
N THR A 426 -5.89 5.40 -10.53
CA THR A 426 -4.55 5.79 -10.04
C THR A 426 -3.82 4.52 -9.62
N PHE A 427 -2.60 4.30 -10.15
CA PHE A 427 -1.73 3.22 -9.68
C PHE A 427 -1.00 3.64 -8.41
N LEU A 428 -0.84 2.71 -7.48
CA LEU A 428 -0.18 2.92 -6.20
C LEU A 428 1.25 2.33 -6.27
N PRO A 429 2.27 3.12 -6.64
CA PRO A 429 3.60 2.60 -6.88
C PRO A 429 4.19 1.98 -5.61
N ASN A 430 4.72 0.78 -5.74
CA ASN A 430 5.52 0.10 -4.73
C ASN A 430 6.59 -0.74 -5.43
N GLN A 431 7.74 -0.92 -4.78
CA GLN A 431 8.73 -1.91 -5.24
C GLN A 431 8.22 -3.34 -5.04
N ASP A 432 7.34 -3.55 -4.06
CA ASP A 432 6.76 -4.83 -3.69
C ASP A 432 5.46 -5.12 -4.46
N VAL A 433 5.13 -6.42 -4.61
CA VAL A 433 3.87 -6.84 -5.22
C VAL A 433 2.82 -6.98 -4.13
N ILE A 434 1.94 -5.98 -4.03
CA ILE A 434 0.86 -5.94 -3.05
C ILE A 434 -0.47 -6.28 -3.71
N THR A 435 -1.23 -7.15 -3.05
CA THR A 435 -2.61 -7.50 -3.36
C THR A 435 -3.51 -6.80 -2.36
N PRO A 436 -4.20 -5.72 -2.74
CA PRO A 436 -5.17 -5.07 -1.86
C PRO A 436 -6.25 -6.05 -1.42
N THR A 437 -6.63 -5.98 -0.15
CA THR A 437 -7.66 -6.84 0.45
C THR A 437 -8.72 -6.04 1.22
N GLY A 438 -8.49 -4.75 1.47
CA GLY A 438 -9.47 -3.85 2.10
C GLY A 438 -9.24 -2.39 1.71
N VAL A 439 -10.31 -1.61 1.71
CA VAL A 439 -10.29 -0.15 1.54
C VAL A 439 -11.39 0.47 2.40
N ASN A 440 -11.09 1.55 3.12
CA ASN A 440 -12.08 2.27 3.93
C ASN A 440 -12.49 3.61 3.29
N ASN A 441 -13.43 4.33 3.92
CA ASN A 441 -13.95 5.62 3.43
C ASN A 441 -12.95 6.79 3.50
N ALA A 442 -11.79 6.62 4.13
CA ALA A 442 -10.68 7.58 4.09
C ALA A 442 -9.70 7.30 2.91
N LEU A 443 -10.03 6.32 2.05
CA LEU A 443 -9.19 5.80 0.99
C LEU A 443 -7.88 5.18 1.49
N GLN A 444 -7.87 4.65 2.71
CA GLN A 444 -6.76 3.84 3.22
C GLN A 444 -6.91 2.43 2.68
N VAL A 445 -5.83 1.87 2.13
CA VAL A 445 -5.84 0.56 1.47
C VAL A 445 -4.91 -0.39 2.21
N VAL A 446 -5.42 -1.54 2.62
CA VAL A 446 -4.59 -2.62 3.20
C VAL A 446 -4.43 -3.77 2.22
N GLY A 447 -3.31 -4.47 2.30
CA GLY A 447 -3.07 -5.63 1.44
C GLY A 447 -1.91 -6.49 1.88
N GLY A 448 -1.97 -7.77 1.51
CA GLY A 448 -0.89 -8.73 1.62
C GLY A 448 -0.02 -8.74 0.36
N GLY A 449 1.25 -9.05 0.51
CA GLY A 449 2.22 -8.97 -0.59
C GLY A 449 3.53 -9.70 -0.32
N ILE A 450 4.44 -9.67 -1.29
CA ILE A 450 5.79 -10.22 -1.15
C ILE A 450 6.78 -9.07 -1.29
N SER A 451 7.56 -8.85 -0.22
CA SER A 451 8.69 -7.93 -0.24
C SER A 451 9.77 -8.46 -1.17
N ILE A 452 10.39 -7.63 -2.01
CA ILE A 452 11.49 -8.06 -2.90
C ILE A 452 12.84 -7.38 -2.58
N GLY A 453 12.93 -6.68 -1.44
CA GLY A 453 14.09 -5.90 -0.99
C GLY A 453 15.30 -6.72 -0.48
N LEU A 454 16.29 -6.00 0.09
CA LEU A 454 17.61 -6.53 0.52
C LEU A 454 17.55 -7.63 1.59
N ASP A 455 16.46 -7.70 2.36
CA ASP A 455 16.26 -8.75 3.37
C ASP A 455 15.82 -10.08 2.76
N GLY A 456 15.40 -10.11 1.49
CA GLY A 456 14.93 -11.31 0.78
C GLY A 456 13.40 -11.42 0.71
N PRO A 457 12.86 -12.37 -0.09
CA PRO A 457 11.44 -12.49 -0.33
C PRO A 457 10.69 -13.03 0.89
N TYR A 458 10.02 -12.14 1.60
CA TYR A 458 9.14 -12.48 2.72
C TYR A 458 7.73 -11.93 2.48
N PRO A 459 6.68 -12.66 2.92
CA PRO A 459 5.34 -12.11 2.94
C PRO A 459 5.28 -10.92 3.91
N GLY A 460 4.31 -10.04 3.70
CA GLY A 460 4.07 -8.90 4.57
C GLY A 460 2.64 -8.42 4.47
N VAL A 461 2.33 -7.42 5.30
CA VAL A 461 1.11 -6.62 5.16
C VAL A 461 1.52 -5.17 5.08
N TRP A 462 0.82 -4.45 4.22
CA TRP A 462 1.03 -3.03 4.02
C TRP A 462 -0.26 -2.25 4.24
N LEU A 463 -0.08 -0.99 4.63
CA LEU A 463 -1.09 0.06 4.63
C LEU A 463 -0.65 1.13 3.64
N TRP A 464 -1.52 1.51 2.73
CA TRP A 464 -1.34 2.66 1.86
C TRP A 464 -2.26 3.79 2.30
N GLU A 465 -1.71 4.99 2.34
CA GLU A 465 -2.47 6.21 2.59
C GLU A 465 -2.21 7.22 1.48
N PRO A 466 -3.21 8.02 1.06
CA PRO A 466 -3.04 9.01 0.00
C PRO A 466 -1.90 10.00 0.24
N GLU A 467 -1.64 10.32 1.50
CA GLU A 467 -0.69 11.35 1.94
C GLU A 467 0.72 10.79 2.19
N PHE A 468 0.82 9.53 2.62
CA PHE A 468 2.05 8.90 3.08
C PHE A 468 2.58 7.80 2.16
N GLY A 469 1.76 7.27 1.26
CA GLY A 469 2.12 6.13 0.43
C GLY A 469 2.05 4.82 1.23
N TRP A 470 2.82 3.82 0.78
CA TRP A 470 2.83 2.49 1.38
C TRP A 470 3.77 2.42 2.59
N ALA A 471 3.27 1.96 3.73
CA ALA A 471 4.03 1.56 4.90
C ALA A 471 3.84 0.05 5.16
N ARG A 472 4.89 -0.63 5.63
CA ARG A 472 4.79 -2.03 6.11
C ARG A 472 4.25 -2.02 7.52
N LEU A 473 3.14 -2.73 7.77
CA LEU A 473 2.51 -2.76 9.09
C LEU A 473 3.41 -3.36 10.17
N ASN A 474 4.30 -4.29 9.81
CA ASN A 474 5.25 -4.86 10.75
C ASN A 474 6.26 -3.84 11.28
N ASP A 475 6.56 -2.80 10.48
CA ASP A 475 7.52 -1.76 10.85
C ASP A 475 6.84 -0.72 11.77
N LEU A 476 5.51 -0.65 11.77
CA LEU A 476 4.69 0.24 12.61
C LEU A 476 4.32 -0.38 13.97
N LEU A 477 4.84 -1.57 14.29
CA LEU A 477 4.65 -2.20 15.59
C LEU A 477 5.67 -1.69 16.62
N PRO A 478 5.34 -1.71 17.93
CA PRO A 478 6.29 -1.31 18.97
C PRO A 478 7.53 -2.19 18.96
N SER A 479 8.70 -1.59 19.21
CA SER A 479 9.97 -2.33 19.32
C SER A 479 9.86 -3.47 20.33
N GLY A 480 10.19 -4.69 19.89
CA GLY A 480 10.11 -5.90 20.72
C GLY A 480 8.73 -6.52 20.82
N SER A 481 7.76 -6.06 20.01
CA SER A 481 6.47 -6.73 19.84
C SER A 481 6.66 -8.23 19.59
N PRO A 482 5.91 -9.10 20.28
CA PRO A 482 5.95 -10.53 20.01
C PRO A 482 5.24 -10.89 18.71
N TRP A 483 4.54 -9.95 18.08
CA TRP A 483 3.79 -10.16 16.85
C TRP A 483 4.68 -10.04 15.62
N ASP A 484 4.57 -11.02 14.75
CA ASP A 484 5.21 -11.06 13.45
C ASP A 484 4.12 -11.10 12.36
N LEU A 485 3.86 -9.92 11.79
CA LEU A 485 2.87 -9.69 10.73
C LEU A 485 3.38 -10.15 9.35
N ARG A 486 4.63 -10.58 9.22
CA ARG A 486 5.21 -11.02 7.94
C ARG A 486 4.63 -12.35 7.45
N GLY A 487 3.84 -13.04 8.26
CA GLY A 487 3.13 -14.27 7.88
C GLY A 487 1.64 -14.08 7.62
N ALA A 488 1.14 -12.86 7.76
CA ALA A 488 -0.29 -12.59 7.77
C ALA A 488 -0.93 -12.82 6.40
N GLY A 489 -2.10 -13.46 6.41
CA GLY A 489 -2.85 -13.78 5.21
C GLY A 489 -3.70 -12.60 4.75
N VAL A 490 -4.99 -12.68 5.04
CA VAL A 490 -6.01 -11.74 4.58
C VAL A 490 -6.14 -10.61 5.59
N THR A 491 -6.07 -9.36 5.13
CA THR A 491 -6.33 -8.21 5.99
C THR A 491 -7.53 -7.39 5.55
N ARG A 492 -8.21 -6.79 6.51
CA ARG A 492 -9.33 -5.86 6.31
C ARG A 492 -9.11 -4.63 7.16
N ILE A 493 -9.71 -3.52 6.73
CA ILE A 493 -9.67 -2.24 7.42
C ILE A 493 -11.10 -1.70 7.52
N ASN A 494 -11.47 -1.16 8.68
CA ASN A 494 -12.76 -0.50 8.87
C ASN A 494 -12.65 1.03 8.69
N ASN A 495 -13.77 1.74 8.81
CA ASN A 495 -13.80 3.20 8.67
C ASN A 495 -13.15 3.96 9.83
N ALA A 496 -12.88 3.29 10.97
CA ALA A 496 -12.07 3.81 12.06
C ALA A 496 -10.55 3.66 11.81
N GLY A 497 -10.14 3.03 10.70
CA GLY A 497 -8.73 2.79 10.39
C GLY A 497 -8.11 1.64 11.17
N GLN A 498 -8.91 0.85 11.88
CA GLN A 498 -8.48 -0.37 12.56
C GLN A 498 -8.31 -1.50 11.55
N ILE A 499 -7.28 -2.34 11.75
CA ILE A 499 -6.88 -3.36 10.78
C ILE A 499 -6.93 -4.73 11.45
N VAL A 500 -7.64 -5.68 10.84
CA VAL A 500 -7.68 -7.08 11.27
C VAL A 500 -6.91 -7.96 10.30
N GLY A 501 -6.34 -9.04 10.82
CA GLY A 501 -5.80 -10.15 10.05
C GLY A 501 -5.36 -11.29 10.98
N ASP A 502 -4.48 -12.15 10.50
CA ASP A 502 -3.83 -13.19 11.28
C ASP A 502 -2.31 -13.02 11.28
N ALA A 503 -1.61 -13.37 12.35
CA ALA A 503 -0.17 -13.21 12.46
C ALA A 503 0.45 -14.27 13.37
N LEU A 504 1.78 -14.41 13.31
CA LEU A 504 2.51 -15.25 14.24
C LEU A 504 2.74 -14.51 15.55
N LYS A 505 2.44 -15.15 16.67
CA LYS A 505 2.71 -14.64 18.02
C LYS A 505 3.89 -15.40 18.62
N THR A 506 5.08 -14.81 18.51
CA THR A 506 6.39 -15.48 18.67
C THR A 506 6.75 -15.87 20.10
N ASP A 507 6.10 -15.26 21.10
CA ASP A 507 6.25 -15.59 22.52
C ASP A 507 5.26 -16.68 22.99
N GLU A 508 4.37 -17.12 22.11
CA GLU A 508 3.42 -18.20 22.38
C GLU A 508 3.65 -19.42 21.50
N THR A 509 3.41 -20.59 22.09
CA THR A 509 3.31 -21.83 21.34
C THR A 509 1.89 -22.34 21.35
N ASP A 510 1.43 -22.84 20.21
CA ASP A 510 0.18 -23.60 20.14
C ASP A 510 0.28 -24.89 20.98
N ILE A 511 -0.84 -25.61 21.09
CA ILE A 511 -0.93 -26.88 21.83
C ILE A 511 0.05 -27.97 21.36
N ASN A 512 0.74 -27.78 20.23
CA ASN A 512 1.69 -28.71 19.64
C ASN A 512 3.15 -28.23 19.74
N GLY A 513 3.40 -27.05 20.30
CA GLY A 513 4.74 -26.50 20.45
C GLY A 513 5.28 -25.77 19.20
N PHE A 514 4.43 -25.46 18.23
CA PHE A 514 4.77 -24.52 17.13
C PHE A 514 4.42 -23.10 17.55
N VAL A 515 5.05 -22.10 16.92
CA VAL A 515 4.68 -20.69 17.12
C VAL A 515 3.18 -20.52 16.80
N ALA A 516 2.44 -19.89 17.70
CA ALA A 516 1.00 -19.75 17.55
C ALA A 516 0.64 -18.79 16.41
N THR A 517 -0.37 -19.14 15.62
CA THR A 517 -1.05 -18.20 14.72
C THR A 517 -2.29 -17.67 15.42
N ARG A 518 -2.43 -16.34 15.46
CA ARG A 518 -3.51 -15.64 16.15
C ARG A 518 -4.12 -14.62 15.21
N ALA A 519 -5.43 -14.39 15.35
CA ALA A 519 -6.02 -13.17 14.82
C ALA A 519 -5.41 -11.98 15.57
N PHE A 520 -5.26 -10.86 14.90
CA PHE A 520 -4.86 -9.60 15.52
C PHE A 520 -5.85 -8.52 15.16
N LEU A 521 -5.91 -7.51 16.01
CA LEU A 521 -6.52 -6.23 15.71
C LEU A 521 -5.49 -5.13 15.97
N LEU A 522 -5.11 -4.40 14.92
CA LEU A 522 -4.32 -3.19 15.04
C LEU A 522 -5.26 -2.02 15.26
N VAL A 523 -4.99 -1.29 16.33
CA VAL A 523 -5.62 -0.01 16.62
C VAL A 523 -4.54 1.04 16.78
N ASP A 524 -4.86 2.28 16.42
CA ASP A 524 -3.92 3.39 16.54
C ASP A 524 -3.46 3.54 18.00
N ALA A 525 -2.15 3.59 18.21
CA ALA A 525 -1.51 3.75 19.51
C ALA A 525 -1.30 5.22 19.87
N ASP A 526 -1.39 6.14 18.90
CA ASP A 526 -1.12 7.56 19.08
C ASP A 526 -2.37 8.35 19.48
N CYS A 527 -3.53 7.69 19.54
CA CYS A 527 -4.76 8.24 20.12
C CYS A 527 -5.30 7.43 21.32
N PRO A 528 -4.53 7.29 22.42
CA PRO A 528 -5.00 6.62 23.63
C PRO A 528 -6.23 7.30 24.28
N GLY A 529 -6.55 8.53 23.89
CA GLY A 529 -7.75 9.22 24.34
C GLY A 529 -9.03 8.78 23.64
N ASP A 530 -8.95 8.19 22.45
CA ASP A 530 -10.10 7.67 21.71
C ASP A 530 -10.37 6.23 22.19
N ILE A 531 -11.21 6.13 23.21
CA ILE A 531 -11.51 4.90 23.94
C ILE A 531 -12.61 4.10 23.22
N ASP A 532 -13.51 4.77 22.50
CA ASP A 532 -14.55 4.10 21.72
C ASP A 532 -14.25 4.02 20.21
N TYR A 533 -13.10 4.54 19.79
CA TYR A 533 -12.53 4.41 18.44
C TYR A 533 -13.42 5.00 17.35
N ASP A 534 -14.18 6.05 17.66
CA ASP A 534 -14.98 6.78 16.66
C ASP A 534 -14.13 7.80 15.85
N GLY A 535 -12.83 7.85 16.13
CA GLY A 535 -11.85 8.74 15.54
C GLY A 535 -11.86 10.14 16.16
N PHE A 536 -12.55 10.38 17.27
CA PHE A 536 -12.60 11.69 17.92
C PHE A 536 -12.60 11.58 19.44
N VAL A 537 -11.58 12.13 20.09
CA VAL A 537 -11.50 12.13 21.57
C VAL A 537 -12.52 13.10 22.15
N GLY A 538 -13.66 12.57 22.55
CA GLY A 538 -14.84 13.34 22.93
C GLY A 538 -15.44 12.96 24.28
N LEU A 539 -16.68 13.41 24.45
CA LEU A 539 -17.45 13.11 25.66
C LEU A 539 -17.83 11.63 25.75
N ALA A 540 -17.86 10.92 24.63
CA ALA A 540 -18.18 9.50 24.57
C ALA A 540 -17.01 8.69 25.17
N ASP A 541 -15.78 9.00 24.78
CA ASP A 541 -14.56 8.45 25.38
C ASP A 541 -14.46 8.74 26.86
N LEU A 542 -14.66 10.00 27.26
CA LEU A 542 -14.60 10.37 28.67
C LEU A 542 -15.68 9.62 29.47
N ALA A 543 -16.86 9.39 28.89
CA ALA A 543 -17.91 8.62 29.55
C ALA A 543 -17.52 7.14 29.67
N SER A 544 -16.99 6.53 28.61
CA SER A 544 -16.47 5.15 28.58
C SER A 544 -15.33 4.96 29.58
N MET A 545 -14.44 5.94 29.67
CA MET A 545 -13.36 5.98 30.64
C MET A 545 -13.86 6.03 32.08
N LEU A 546 -14.75 6.98 32.37
CA LEU A 546 -15.30 7.20 33.70
C LEU A 546 -16.17 6.02 34.16
N ALA A 547 -16.75 5.26 33.24
CA ALA A 547 -17.47 4.03 33.55
C ALA A 547 -16.53 2.92 34.06
N SER A 548 -15.28 2.90 33.59
CA SER A 548 -14.23 1.95 33.99
C SER A 548 -13.30 2.49 35.08
N PHE A 549 -13.41 3.77 35.45
CA PHE A 549 -12.46 4.43 36.33
C PHE A 549 -12.33 3.75 37.71
N GLY A 550 -11.09 3.40 38.07
CA GLY A 550 -10.73 2.67 39.28
C GLY A 550 -10.93 1.15 39.19
N GLN A 551 -11.25 0.60 38.01
CA GLN A 551 -11.24 -0.84 37.75
C GLN A 551 -9.84 -1.28 37.27
N CYS A 552 -9.51 -2.55 37.51
CA CYS A 552 -8.31 -3.19 36.98
C CYS A 552 -8.70 -4.47 36.24
N ASP A 553 -7.79 -5.02 35.44
CA ASP A 553 -7.86 -6.23 34.59
C ASP A 553 -8.66 -7.46 35.10
N THR A 554 -8.93 -7.55 36.41
CA THR A 554 -9.73 -8.61 37.05
C THR A 554 -11.18 -8.21 37.39
N GLY A 555 -11.57 -6.97 37.12
CA GLY A 555 -12.86 -6.39 37.44
C GLY A 555 -13.87 -6.52 36.30
N ALA A 556 -15.11 -6.92 36.61
CA ALA A 556 -16.18 -7.11 35.63
C ALA A 556 -16.67 -5.82 34.92
N GLY A 557 -16.15 -4.65 35.32
CA GLY A 557 -16.40 -3.36 34.68
C GLY A 557 -15.13 -2.73 34.10
N PHE A 558 -14.04 -3.50 33.99
CA PHE A 558 -12.79 -3.04 33.41
C PHE A 558 -12.94 -2.97 31.89
N ASN A 559 -13.00 -1.75 31.38
CA ASN A 559 -12.74 -1.45 29.99
C ASN A 559 -11.22 -1.33 29.79
N HIS A 560 -10.68 -2.23 28.99
CA HIS A 560 -9.26 -2.28 28.66
C HIS A 560 -8.82 -1.19 27.67
N PHE A 561 -9.76 -0.54 26.98
CA PHE A 561 -9.51 0.65 26.17
C PHE A 561 -9.30 1.90 27.02
N ALA A 562 -9.92 1.93 28.20
CA ALA A 562 -9.73 3.02 29.14
C ALA A 562 -8.43 2.92 29.95
N ASP A 563 -7.66 1.83 29.82
CA ASP A 563 -6.30 1.66 30.36
C ASP A 563 -5.30 2.11 29.28
N ALA A 564 -5.33 3.40 28.98
CA ALA A 564 -4.52 4.07 27.98
C ALA A 564 -3.00 3.82 28.16
N ASP A 565 -2.52 3.75 29.40
CA ASP A 565 -1.09 3.53 29.71
C ASP A 565 -0.71 2.06 29.93
N HIS A 566 -1.68 1.14 29.80
CA HIS A 566 -1.52 -0.32 29.92
C HIS A 566 -0.91 -0.76 31.26
N SER A 567 -1.20 -0.02 32.33
CA SER A 567 -0.77 -0.37 33.68
C SER A 567 -1.55 -1.55 34.26
N GLY A 568 -2.63 -1.98 33.61
CA GLY A 568 -3.58 -2.99 34.07
C GLY A 568 -4.71 -2.42 34.92
N CYS A 569 -4.78 -1.10 35.07
CA CYS A 569 -5.78 -0.40 35.87
C CYS A 569 -6.16 0.93 35.24
N VAL A 570 -7.46 1.21 35.15
CA VAL A 570 -7.96 2.52 34.71
C VAL A 570 -7.86 3.51 35.86
N ASP A 571 -6.91 4.43 35.80
CA ASP A 571 -6.67 5.40 36.84
C ASP A 571 -6.42 6.84 36.32
N LEU A 572 -5.82 7.68 37.17
CA LEU A 572 -5.57 9.08 36.85
C LEU A 572 -4.58 9.27 35.70
N ALA A 573 -3.66 8.33 35.49
CA ALA A 573 -2.72 8.36 34.38
C ALA A 573 -3.46 8.24 33.05
N ASP A 574 -4.41 7.31 32.97
CA ASP A 574 -5.25 7.14 31.79
C ASP A 574 -6.17 8.34 31.55
N LEU A 575 -6.72 8.92 32.62
CA LEU A 575 -7.60 10.10 32.47
C LEU A 575 -6.79 11.29 31.99
N ALA A 576 -5.53 11.39 32.43
CA ALA A 576 -4.62 12.42 31.95
C ALA A 576 -4.27 12.19 30.47
N ALA A 577 -4.06 10.94 30.04
CA ALA A 577 -3.82 10.60 28.63
C ALA A 577 -5.01 11.01 27.76
N LEU A 578 -6.23 10.61 28.13
CA LEU A 578 -7.44 11.04 27.42
C LEU A 578 -7.61 12.56 27.41
N LEU A 579 -7.51 13.20 28.57
CA LEU A 579 -7.72 14.65 28.67
C LEU A 579 -6.64 15.45 27.93
N SER A 580 -5.45 14.88 27.72
CA SER A 580 -4.39 15.51 26.94
C SER A 580 -4.73 15.60 25.45
N GLN A 581 -5.63 14.75 24.97
CA GLN A 581 -6.09 14.67 23.58
C GLN A 581 -7.56 15.11 23.43
N PHE A 582 -8.19 15.64 24.48
CA PHE A 582 -9.63 15.92 24.45
C PHE A 582 -10.01 17.01 23.43
N GLY A 583 -10.82 16.61 22.45
CA GLY A 583 -11.24 17.43 21.32
C GLY A 583 -10.38 17.26 20.06
N GLU A 584 -9.41 16.36 20.06
CA GLU A 584 -8.61 15.99 18.89
C GLU A 584 -9.40 15.04 17.96
N ASP A 585 -9.16 15.17 16.65
CA ASP A 585 -9.61 14.25 15.61
C ASP A 585 -8.43 13.31 15.32
N CYS A 586 -8.65 12.01 15.49
CA CYS A 586 -7.63 10.97 15.45
C CYS A 586 -7.61 10.20 14.12
N ARG A 587 -8.25 10.75 13.08
CA ARG A 587 -8.32 10.14 11.74
C ARG A 587 -7.19 10.55 10.82
#